data_AF-A0A4S8LA20-F1
#
_entry.id   AF-A0A4S8LA20-F1
#
_cell.length_a   1.000
_cell.length_b   1.000
_cell.length_c   1.000
_cell.angle_alpha   90.00
_cell.angle_beta   90.00
_cell.angle_gamma   90.00
#
_symmetry.space_group_name_H-M   'P 1'
#
loop_
_entity.id
_entity.type
_entity.pdbx_description
1 polymer ?
#
loop_
_entity_poly.entity_id
_entity_poly.type
_entity_poly.pdbx_seq_one_letter_code
_entity_poly.pdbx_strand_id
1 'polypeptide(L)'
;MPFSISLRQSIRWIPGSKNEPTDTIVLTGLQTGFFIDVRFLKGTNELDWAFAGYRENIDGGVKTKFTHLIDARTENASEIDDCGTNVLQADGTTLETGEMVNPETGIKTPYEEVWQDIECADSQGLLLRNSAGTEWYGQVGDWQLAVGRSNGNFWAWQACREKSEWKVKNCTRTANFKLLPKESEDWKAGTVIAWEDQEWNILEVTE
;
A
#
# COMPACT_ATOMS: atom_id res chain seq x y z
N MET A 1 -3.30 -15.74 8.06
CA MET A 1 -4.22 -14.59 8.15
C MET A 1 -4.52 -14.12 6.73
N PRO A 2 -5.73 -13.64 6.42
CA PRO A 2 -6.07 -13.21 5.06
C PRO A 2 -5.40 -11.89 4.65
N PHE A 3 -4.85 -11.13 5.60
CA PHE A 3 -4.21 -9.84 5.33
C PHE A 3 -2.79 -9.78 5.91
N SER A 4 -1.98 -8.87 5.38
CA SER A 4 -0.68 -8.49 5.95
C SER A 4 -0.51 -6.98 6.03
N ILE A 5 0.30 -6.55 7.01
CA ILE A 5 0.76 -5.18 7.20
C ILE A 5 2.28 -5.24 7.13
N SER A 6 2.87 -4.56 6.15
CA SER A 6 4.32 -4.56 5.96
C SER A 6 4.87 -3.15 6.12
N LEU A 7 5.86 -2.99 7.00
CA LEU A 7 6.59 -1.74 7.18
C LEU A 7 7.98 -1.85 6.55
N ARG A 8 8.39 -0.83 5.81
CA ARG A 8 9.77 -0.79 5.29
C ARG A 8 10.72 -0.32 6.38
N GLN A 9 11.71 -1.15 6.71
CA GLN A 9 12.75 -0.83 7.68
C GLN A 9 13.90 -0.04 7.05
N SER A 10 14.22 -0.34 5.79
CA SER A 10 15.22 0.40 5.03
C SER A 10 15.10 0.19 3.54
N ILE A 11 15.61 1.15 2.78
CA ILE A 11 15.93 1.05 1.36
C ILE A 11 17.41 1.39 1.15
N ARG A 12 18.03 0.82 0.12
CA ARG A 12 19.25 1.37 -0.49
C ARG A 12 19.23 1.21 -2.00
N TRP A 13 19.82 2.17 -2.67
CA TRP A 13 20.25 2.07 -4.06
C TRP A 13 21.70 1.61 -4.09
N ILE A 14 22.04 0.55 -4.81
CA ILE A 14 23.40 -0.02 -4.78
C ILE A 14 24.38 0.89 -5.56
N PRO A 15 25.58 1.21 -5.02
CA PRO A 15 26.22 0.71 -3.79
C PRO A 15 26.03 1.60 -2.55
N GLY A 16 25.05 2.49 -2.53
CA GLY A 16 24.73 3.39 -1.43
C GLY A 16 24.41 2.68 -0.10
N SER A 17 24.43 3.47 0.97
CA SER A 17 24.11 3.03 2.33
C SER A 17 22.61 2.83 2.54
N LYS A 18 22.23 1.90 3.41
CA LYS A 18 20.86 1.74 3.88
C LYS A 18 20.40 2.96 4.67
N ASN A 19 19.19 3.43 4.38
CA ASN A 19 18.46 4.42 5.18
C ASN A 19 16.95 4.14 5.10
N GLU A 20 16.14 4.84 5.87
CA GLU A 20 14.68 4.81 5.71
C GLU A 20 14.14 6.23 5.81
N PRO A 21 14.05 6.95 4.69
CA PRO A 21 13.60 8.33 4.67
C PRO A 21 12.08 8.48 4.81
N THR A 22 11.31 7.39 4.70
CA THR A 22 9.85 7.44 4.67
C THR A 22 9.19 6.62 5.77
N ASP A 23 7.98 7.03 6.15
CA ASP A 23 7.02 6.20 6.86
C ASP A 23 6.28 5.36 5.80
N THR A 24 6.90 4.25 5.38
CA THR A 24 6.35 3.35 4.35
C THR A 24 5.51 2.24 4.97
N ILE A 25 4.29 2.09 4.48
CA ILE A 25 3.33 1.08 4.95
C ILE A 25 2.64 0.47 3.74
N VAL A 26 2.55 -0.85 3.72
CA VAL A 26 1.82 -1.62 2.73
C VAL A 26 0.74 -2.45 3.41
N LEU A 27 -0.51 -2.31 2.97
CA LEU A 27 -1.59 -3.22 3.33
C LEU A 27 -1.85 -4.16 2.17
N THR A 28 -1.88 -5.47 2.43
CA THR A 28 -2.10 -6.48 1.39
C THR A 28 -3.22 -7.45 1.79
N GLY A 29 -4.12 -7.73 0.86
CA GLY A 29 -5.03 -8.87 0.90
C GLY A 29 -4.36 -10.08 0.26
N LEU A 30 -4.09 -11.12 1.05
CA LEU A 30 -3.31 -12.28 0.62
C LEU A 30 -4.11 -13.23 -0.26
N GLN A 31 -5.44 -13.19 -0.24
CA GLN A 31 -6.28 -14.02 -1.12
C GLN A 31 -6.38 -13.42 -2.51
N THR A 32 -6.61 -12.11 -2.60
CA THR A 32 -6.76 -11.42 -3.89
C THR A 32 -5.45 -10.92 -4.47
N GLY A 33 -4.41 -10.79 -3.64
CA GLY A 33 -3.17 -10.09 -4.00
C GLY A 33 -3.36 -8.58 -4.12
N PHE A 34 -4.50 -8.00 -3.74
CA PHE A 34 -4.67 -6.56 -3.78
C PHE A 34 -3.80 -5.89 -2.71
N PHE A 35 -3.19 -4.74 -3.03
CA PHE A 35 -2.38 -4.00 -2.09
C PHE A 35 -2.54 -2.47 -2.22
N ILE A 36 -2.21 -1.78 -1.13
CA ILE A 36 -2.06 -0.32 -1.07
C ILE A 36 -0.71 -0.01 -0.42
N ASP A 37 0.17 0.67 -1.16
CA ASP A 37 1.49 1.13 -0.71
C ASP A 37 1.46 2.66 -0.56
N VAL A 38 1.81 3.16 0.62
CA VAL A 38 1.87 4.60 0.91
C VAL A 38 3.17 4.95 1.61
N ARG A 39 3.91 5.90 1.03
CA ARG A 39 5.24 6.36 1.49
C ARG A 39 5.24 7.88 1.68
N PHE A 40 5.26 8.32 2.93
CA PHE A 40 5.44 9.73 3.28
C PHE A 40 6.85 10.00 3.76
N LEU A 41 7.44 11.14 3.38
CA LEU A 41 8.75 11.55 3.91
C LEU A 41 8.65 11.84 5.42
N LYS A 42 9.54 11.22 6.20
CA LYS A 42 9.53 11.30 7.67
C LYS A 42 9.59 12.73 8.17
N GLY A 43 8.76 13.04 9.17
CA GLY A 43 8.70 14.36 9.79
C GLY A 43 8.03 15.43 8.91
N THR A 44 7.43 15.04 7.80
CA THR A 44 6.69 15.91 6.88
C THR A 44 5.31 15.31 6.55
N ASN A 45 4.52 16.01 5.74
CA ASN A 45 3.32 15.45 5.10
C ASN A 45 3.49 15.38 3.57
N GLU A 46 4.73 15.32 3.11
CA GLU A 46 5.07 15.22 1.69
C GLU A 46 5.08 13.76 1.25
N LEU A 47 4.39 13.49 0.15
CA LEU A 47 4.28 12.15 -0.42
C LEU A 47 5.53 11.86 -1.27
N ASP A 48 6.25 10.79 -0.94
CA ASP A 48 7.36 10.30 -1.78
C ASP A 48 6.81 9.45 -2.93
N TRP A 49 5.92 8.51 -2.59
CA TRP A 49 5.24 7.66 -3.52
C TRP A 49 4.02 7.03 -2.85
N ALA A 50 2.96 6.81 -3.62
CA ALA A 50 1.88 5.94 -3.21
C ALA A 50 1.19 5.36 -4.44
N PHE A 51 0.74 4.12 -4.32
CA PHE A 51 0.13 3.37 -5.40
C PHE A 51 -0.69 2.21 -4.85
N ALA A 52 -1.60 1.69 -5.67
CA ALA A 52 -2.40 0.54 -5.34
C ALA A 52 -2.63 -0.32 -6.58
N GLY A 53 -2.81 -1.61 -6.37
CA GLY A 53 -2.86 -2.56 -7.46
C GLY A 53 -2.93 -4.01 -7.01
N TYR A 54 -2.49 -4.90 -7.88
CA TYR A 54 -2.43 -6.34 -7.60
C TYR A 54 -1.00 -6.84 -7.66
N ARG A 55 -0.65 -7.70 -6.70
CA ARG A 55 0.59 -8.48 -6.70
C ARG A 55 0.29 -9.92 -7.10
N GLU A 56 1.18 -10.48 -7.89
CA GLU A 56 1.15 -11.89 -8.25
C GLU A 56 2.55 -12.50 -8.12
N ASN A 57 2.60 -13.74 -7.64
CA ASN A 57 3.84 -14.50 -7.61
C ASN A 57 4.07 -15.11 -8.99
N ILE A 58 5.22 -14.78 -9.58
CA ILE A 58 5.67 -15.27 -10.89
C ILE A 58 6.95 -16.08 -10.72
N ASP A 59 7.47 -16.66 -11.82
CA ASP A 59 8.73 -17.42 -11.82
C ASP A 59 8.77 -18.53 -10.73
N GLY A 60 7.66 -19.25 -10.56
CA GLY A 60 7.56 -20.32 -9.56
C GLY A 60 7.55 -19.84 -8.10
N GLY A 61 7.23 -18.56 -7.87
CA GLY A 61 7.16 -17.95 -6.53
C GLY A 61 8.44 -17.24 -6.10
N VAL A 62 9.45 -17.18 -6.96
CA VAL A 62 10.72 -16.49 -6.68
C VAL A 62 10.58 -14.98 -6.80
N LYS A 63 9.76 -14.53 -7.77
CA LYS A 63 9.52 -13.10 -8.02
C LYS A 63 8.07 -12.75 -7.75
N THR A 64 7.86 -11.50 -7.37
CA THR A 64 6.55 -10.88 -7.24
C THR A 64 6.47 -9.77 -8.27
N LYS A 65 5.41 -9.78 -9.09
CA LYS A 65 5.09 -8.71 -10.01
C LYS A 65 4.02 -7.82 -9.39
N PHE A 66 4.20 -6.52 -9.49
CA PHE A 66 3.25 -5.52 -9.02
C PHE A 66 2.61 -4.82 -10.23
N THR A 67 1.30 -4.99 -10.38
CA THR A 67 0.53 -4.33 -11.44
C THR A 67 -0.20 -3.14 -10.85
N HIS A 68 0.25 -1.92 -11.19
CA HIS A 68 -0.31 -0.70 -10.64
C HIS A 68 -1.62 -0.35 -11.36
N LEU A 69 -2.65 0.01 -10.58
CA LEU A 69 -3.91 0.54 -11.08
C LEU A 69 -4.06 2.04 -10.82
N ILE A 70 -3.32 2.54 -9.83
CA ILE A 70 -3.12 3.97 -9.55
C ILE A 70 -1.70 4.16 -9.05
N ASP A 71 -1.06 5.26 -9.46
CA ASP A 71 0.33 5.56 -9.09
C ASP A 71 0.53 7.07 -8.96
N ALA A 72 1.15 7.57 -7.89
CA ALA A 72 1.37 9.00 -7.69
C ALA A 72 2.34 9.64 -8.68
N ARG A 73 3.23 8.87 -9.29
CA ARG A 73 4.30 9.33 -10.19
C ARG A 73 3.89 9.30 -11.67
N THR A 74 2.79 8.63 -12.02
CA THR A 74 2.31 8.56 -13.41
C THR A 74 0.79 8.45 -13.51
N GLU A 75 0.22 8.96 -14.60
CA GLU A 75 -1.18 8.69 -14.95
C GLU A 75 -1.35 7.34 -15.66
N ASN A 76 -0.29 6.84 -16.32
CA ASN A 76 -0.28 5.57 -17.04
C ASN A 76 0.25 4.44 -16.15
N ALA A 77 -0.44 4.15 -15.05
CA ALA A 77 0.00 3.15 -14.06
C ALA A 77 0.25 1.75 -14.68
N SER A 78 -0.51 1.38 -15.72
CA SER A 78 -0.37 0.09 -16.41
C SER A 78 0.93 -0.08 -17.21
N GLU A 79 1.68 1.00 -17.46
CA GLU A 79 2.96 0.97 -18.18
C GLU A 79 4.16 0.77 -17.25
N ILE A 80 3.93 0.77 -15.92
CA ILE A 80 4.98 0.52 -14.93
C ILE A 80 5.34 -0.97 -14.94
N ASP A 81 6.59 -1.26 -15.24
CA ASP A 81 7.19 -2.59 -15.09
C ASP A 81 7.84 -2.69 -13.70
N ASP A 82 7.08 -3.22 -12.74
CA ASP A 82 7.51 -3.38 -11.35
C ASP A 82 7.53 -4.87 -10.95
N CYS A 83 8.72 -5.35 -10.62
CA CYS A 83 8.99 -6.72 -10.18
C CYS A 83 10.11 -6.73 -9.15
N GLY A 84 9.86 -7.45 -8.05
CA GLY A 84 10.83 -7.68 -6.98
C GLY A 84 11.06 -9.17 -6.70
N THR A 85 12.24 -9.52 -6.22
CA THR A 85 12.55 -10.85 -5.65
C THR A 85 12.53 -10.75 -4.14
N ASN A 86 11.68 -11.55 -3.48
CA ASN A 86 11.48 -11.52 -2.04
C ASN A 86 12.14 -12.73 -1.37
N VAL A 87 12.99 -12.49 -0.37
CA VAL A 87 13.68 -13.55 0.38
C VAL A 87 13.50 -13.32 1.88
N LEU A 88 12.89 -14.29 2.56
CA LEU A 88 12.80 -14.30 4.03
C LEU A 88 14.19 -14.44 4.65
N GLN A 89 14.51 -13.55 5.58
CA GLN A 89 15.78 -13.50 6.29
C GLN A 89 15.69 -14.23 7.63
N ALA A 90 16.85 -14.54 8.22
CA ALA A 90 16.95 -15.34 9.45
C ALA A 90 16.38 -14.63 10.70
N ASP A 91 16.33 -13.30 10.68
CA ASP A 91 15.75 -12.43 11.71
C ASP A 91 14.24 -12.19 11.51
N GLY A 92 13.64 -12.80 10.48
CA GLY A 92 12.21 -12.72 10.20
C GLY A 92 11.78 -11.53 9.34
N THR A 93 12.72 -10.68 8.90
CA THR A 93 12.44 -9.65 7.88
C THR A 93 12.44 -10.25 6.48
N THR A 94 11.86 -9.54 5.52
CA THR A 94 11.92 -9.91 4.10
C THR A 94 12.84 -8.94 3.36
N LEU A 95 13.84 -9.48 2.67
CA LEU A 95 14.67 -8.71 1.73
C LEU A 95 14.02 -8.76 0.36
N GLU A 96 13.59 -7.60 -0.11
CA GLU A 96 13.18 -7.41 -1.49
C GLU A 96 14.34 -6.83 -2.31
N THR A 97 14.56 -7.36 -3.51
CA THR A 97 15.55 -6.84 -4.45
C THR A 97 14.95 -6.68 -5.84
N GLY A 98 15.35 -5.62 -6.54
CA GLY A 98 14.86 -5.32 -7.87
C GLY A 98 15.68 -4.23 -8.55
N GLU A 99 15.19 -3.71 -9.67
CA GLU A 99 15.79 -2.57 -10.36
C GLU A 99 14.70 -1.59 -10.80
N MET A 100 14.81 -0.34 -10.35
CA MET A 100 13.91 0.74 -10.79
C MET A 100 14.68 2.04 -11.00
N VAL A 101 14.04 3.06 -11.55
CA VAL A 101 14.67 4.38 -11.73
C VAL A 101 14.90 5.01 -10.36
N ASN A 102 16.16 5.26 -10.01
CA ASN A 102 16.50 6.01 -8.81
C ASN A 102 16.05 7.47 -8.99
N PRO A 103 15.15 8.00 -8.14
CA PRO A 103 14.61 9.35 -8.31
C PRO A 103 15.66 10.46 -8.17
N GLU A 104 16.77 10.22 -7.47
CA GLU A 104 17.84 11.21 -7.32
C GLU A 104 18.71 11.33 -8.57
N THR A 105 18.89 10.22 -9.32
CA THR A 105 19.80 10.17 -10.46
C THR A 105 19.10 10.06 -11.82
N GLY A 106 17.83 9.65 -11.84
CA GLY A 106 17.09 9.34 -13.06
C GLY A 106 17.57 8.08 -13.78
N ILE A 107 18.41 7.25 -13.15
CA ILE A 107 19.03 6.07 -13.76
C ILE A 107 18.43 4.79 -13.16
N LYS A 108 18.14 3.80 -14.02
CA LYS A 108 17.74 2.46 -13.58
C LYS A 108 18.87 1.86 -12.72
N THR A 109 18.58 1.63 -11.45
CA THR A 109 19.56 1.27 -10.43
C THR A 109 19.02 0.09 -9.62
N PRO A 110 19.85 -0.92 -9.29
CA PRO A 110 19.46 -1.97 -8.36
C PRO A 110 19.14 -1.40 -6.98
N TYR A 111 18.07 -1.90 -6.39
CA TYR A 111 17.67 -1.54 -5.03
C TYR A 111 17.57 -2.77 -4.15
N GLU A 112 17.68 -2.52 -2.85
CA GLU A 112 17.28 -3.46 -1.81
C GLU A 112 16.35 -2.76 -0.83
N GLU A 113 15.20 -3.37 -0.55
CA GLU A 113 14.28 -2.95 0.51
C GLU A 113 14.22 -4.06 1.58
N VAL A 114 14.22 -3.68 2.85
CA VAL A 114 14.05 -4.60 3.98
C VAL A 114 12.69 -4.33 4.60
N TRP A 115 11.86 -5.35 4.67
CA TRP A 115 10.47 -5.27 5.10
C TRP A 115 10.26 -6.05 6.40
N GLN A 116 9.47 -5.49 7.30
CA GLN A 116 8.99 -6.13 8.51
C GLN A 116 7.49 -6.30 8.43
N ASP A 117 7.03 -7.55 8.45
CA ASP A 117 5.61 -7.83 8.60
C ASP A 117 5.21 -7.69 10.07
N ILE A 118 4.08 -7.03 10.31
CA ILE A 118 3.46 -6.90 11.63
C ILE A 118 2.36 -7.94 11.74
N GLU A 119 2.43 -8.75 12.80
CA GLU A 119 1.32 -9.63 13.16
C GLU A 119 0.11 -8.79 13.59
N CYS A 120 -1.00 -9.02 12.89
CA CYS A 120 -2.27 -8.43 13.23
C CYS A 120 -3.07 -9.41 14.11
N ALA A 121 -3.13 -9.15 15.42
CA ALA A 121 -3.79 -10.08 16.37
C ALA A 121 -5.27 -10.34 16.01
N ASP A 122 -5.96 -9.30 15.53
CA ASP A 122 -7.32 -9.38 15.04
C ASP A 122 -7.25 -9.49 13.52
N SER A 123 -7.62 -10.64 12.94
CA SER A 123 -7.59 -10.86 11.47
C SER A 123 -8.61 -10.01 10.69
N GLN A 124 -9.05 -8.88 11.25
CA GLN A 124 -9.98 -7.94 10.64
C GLN A 124 -9.27 -7.11 9.56
N GLY A 125 -9.83 -7.13 8.37
CA GLY A 125 -9.35 -6.38 7.24
C GLY A 125 -10.43 -6.18 6.20
N LEU A 126 -10.29 -5.09 5.47
CA LEU A 126 -11.21 -4.65 4.45
C LEU A 126 -10.42 -3.84 3.41
N LEU A 127 -10.51 -4.25 2.16
CA LEU A 127 -9.90 -3.57 1.03
C LEU A 127 -10.97 -3.31 -0.02
N LEU A 128 -11.08 -2.07 -0.49
CA LEU A 128 -12.07 -1.66 -1.47
C LEU A 128 -11.53 -0.57 -2.39
N ARG A 129 -12.19 -0.45 -3.54
CA ARG A 129 -11.99 0.66 -4.47
C ARG A 129 -13.32 1.18 -4.96
N ASN A 130 -13.40 2.47 -5.27
CA ASN A 130 -14.62 2.98 -5.87
C ASN A 130 -14.82 2.42 -7.29
N SER A 131 -16.05 2.36 -7.76
CA SER A 131 -16.40 1.81 -9.09
C SER A 131 -15.73 2.55 -10.24
N ALA A 132 -15.37 3.83 -10.04
CA ALA A 132 -14.63 4.61 -11.02
C ALA A 132 -13.13 4.24 -11.10
N GLY A 133 -12.60 3.51 -10.12
CA GLY A 133 -11.16 3.23 -10.04
C GLY A 133 -10.35 4.51 -9.94
N THR A 134 -10.77 5.42 -9.06
CA THR A 134 -10.09 6.69 -8.77
C THR A 134 -9.71 6.84 -7.30
N GLU A 135 -10.26 5.98 -6.44
CA GLU A 135 -9.97 5.95 -5.01
C GLU A 135 -9.92 4.51 -4.49
N TRP A 136 -8.98 4.25 -3.57
CA TRP A 136 -8.71 2.95 -2.97
C TRP A 136 -8.49 3.13 -1.48
N TYR A 137 -9.16 2.30 -0.68
CA TYR A 137 -9.13 2.35 0.77
C TYR A 137 -8.85 0.95 1.31
N GLY A 138 -8.11 0.91 2.41
CA GLY A 138 -7.81 -0.32 3.11
C GLY A 138 -7.77 -0.11 4.61
N GLN A 139 -8.33 -1.06 5.34
CA GLN A 139 -8.11 -1.26 6.76
C GLN A 139 -7.53 -2.65 6.96
N VAL A 140 -6.45 -2.77 7.71
CA VAL A 140 -5.98 -4.06 8.23
C VAL A 140 -5.52 -3.83 9.66
N GLY A 141 -6.18 -4.48 10.61
CA GLY A 141 -5.90 -4.28 12.02
C GLY A 141 -6.00 -2.82 12.47
N ASP A 142 -4.90 -2.33 13.04
CA ASP A 142 -4.75 -0.96 13.54
C ASP A 142 -4.31 0.04 12.47
N TRP A 143 -4.29 -0.32 11.19
CA TRP A 143 -3.89 0.58 10.11
C TRP A 143 -5.00 0.80 9.11
N GLN A 144 -5.17 2.06 8.70
CA GLN A 144 -5.94 2.43 7.52
C GLN A 144 -5.07 3.23 6.56
N LEU A 145 -5.16 2.90 5.28
CA LEU A 145 -4.53 3.62 4.19
C LEU A 145 -5.59 4.00 3.16
N ALA A 146 -5.38 5.13 2.49
CA ALA A 146 -6.07 5.38 1.24
C ALA A 146 -5.21 6.18 0.27
N VAL A 147 -5.50 5.97 -1.02
CA VAL A 147 -4.92 6.69 -2.14
C VAL A 147 -6.03 7.07 -3.11
N GLY A 148 -5.86 8.18 -3.81
CA GLY A 148 -6.77 8.54 -4.88
C GLY A 148 -6.26 9.68 -5.73
N ARG A 149 -6.98 9.93 -6.81
CA ARG A 149 -6.69 11.03 -7.74
C ARG A 149 -7.98 11.79 -8.04
N SER A 150 -7.98 13.07 -7.72
CA SER A 150 -9.11 13.97 -7.98
C SER A 150 -8.61 15.26 -8.62
N ASN A 151 -9.28 15.67 -9.71
CA ASN A 151 -8.92 16.87 -10.48
C ASN A 151 -7.42 16.93 -10.87
N GLY A 152 -6.85 15.79 -11.28
CA GLY A 152 -5.43 15.66 -11.65
C GLY A 152 -4.44 15.65 -10.47
N ASN A 153 -4.89 15.90 -9.24
CA ASN A 153 -4.04 15.86 -8.05
C ASN A 153 -4.11 14.50 -7.40
N PHE A 154 -2.95 13.90 -7.17
CA PHE A 154 -2.85 12.71 -6.34
C PHE A 154 -2.97 13.09 -4.86
N TRP A 155 -3.60 12.23 -4.09
CA TRP A 155 -3.67 12.34 -2.64
C TRP A 155 -3.53 10.97 -1.98
N ALA A 156 -3.04 10.98 -0.75
CA ALA A 156 -2.94 9.80 0.08
C ALA A 156 -3.02 10.17 1.55
N TRP A 157 -3.30 9.19 2.41
CA TRP A 157 -3.16 9.34 3.84
C TRP A 157 -2.92 8.00 4.54
N GLN A 158 -2.38 8.09 5.75
CA GLN A 158 -2.14 6.99 6.67
C GLN A 158 -2.81 7.30 8.00
N ALA A 159 -3.56 6.36 8.57
CA ALA A 159 -4.08 6.46 9.92
C ALA A 159 -3.76 5.18 10.71
N CYS A 160 -3.49 5.36 12.00
CA CYS A 160 -3.24 4.26 12.93
C CYS A 160 -4.17 4.35 14.13
N ARG A 161 -4.62 3.21 14.64
CA ARG A 161 -5.43 3.13 15.85
C ARG A 161 -4.54 3.10 17.08
N GLU A 162 -4.63 4.14 17.90
CA GLU A 162 -3.89 4.28 19.16
C GLU A 162 -4.89 4.36 20.32
N LYS A 163 -4.81 3.42 21.28
CA LYS A 163 -5.73 3.36 22.45
C LYS A 163 -7.22 3.38 22.03
N SER A 164 -7.56 2.62 21.00
CA SER A 164 -8.91 2.50 20.42
C SER A 164 -9.42 3.75 19.67
N GLU A 165 -8.59 4.78 19.48
CA GLU A 165 -8.92 5.93 18.64
C GLU A 165 -8.06 5.96 17.38
N TRP A 166 -8.69 6.23 16.23
CA TRP A 166 -7.95 6.48 15.00
C TRP A 166 -7.23 7.83 15.06
N LYS A 167 -5.94 7.83 14.73
CA LYS A 167 -5.08 9.00 14.60
C LYS A 167 -4.53 9.06 13.19
N VAL A 168 -4.68 10.20 12.54
CA VAL A 168 -4.00 10.48 11.27
C VAL A 168 -2.50 10.55 11.55
N LYS A 169 -1.71 9.75 10.82
CA LYS A 169 -0.25 9.78 10.90
C LYS A 169 0.32 10.75 9.87
N ASN A 170 -0.07 10.57 8.61
CA ASN A 170 0.35 11.40 7.50
C ASN A 170 -0.82 11.63 6.54
N CYS A 171 -0.91 12.80 5.94
CA CYS A 171 -2.02 13.14 5.04
C CYS A 171 -1.61 14.24 4.07
N THR A 172 -1.80 14.03 2.76
CA THR A 172 -1.53 15.10 1.79
C THR A 172 -2.54 16.24 1.98
N ARG A 173 -2.11 17.48 1.69
CA ARG A 173 -2.98 18.66 1.84
C ARG A 173 -4.28 18.60 1.02
N THR A 174 -4.25 17.89 -0.10
CA THR A 174 -5.36 17.72 -1.04
C THR A 174 -6.28 16.55 -0.68
N ALA A 175 -5.89 15.70 0.27
CA ALA A 175 -6.68 14.53 0.64
C ALA A 175 -7.99 14.94 1.31
N ASN A 176 -9.09 14.33 0.85
CA ASN A 176 -10.34 14.35 1.58
C ASN A 176 -10.33 13.21 2.61
N PHE A 177 -9.67 13.44 3.75
CA PHE A 177 -9.50 12.42 4.78
C PHE A 177 -10.86 11.94 5.31
N LYS A 178 -11.11 10.64 5.16
CA LYS A 178 -12.29 9.95 5.69
C LYS A 178 -11.89 8.57 6.16
N LEU A 179 -12.26 8.21 7.38
CA LEU A 179 -12.05 6.85 7.87
C LEU A 179 -13.07 5.91 7.22
N LEU A 180 -12.64 4.68 6.96
CA LEU A 180 -13.58 3.63 6.56
C LEU A 180 -14.67 3.45 7.62
N PRO A 181 -15.93 3.16 7.21
CA PRO A 181 -16.97 2.83 8.16
C PRO A 181 -16.59 1.58 8.95
N LYS A 182 -17.24 1.37 10.09
CA LYS A 182 -17.19 0.06 10.75
C LYS A 182 -17.76 -0.98 9.79
N GLU A 183 -17.08 -2.11 9.69
CA GLU A 183 -17.54 -3.27 8.93
C GLU A 183 -18.96 -3.65 9.35
N SER A 184 -19.76 -4.05 8.36
CA SER A 184 -21.10 -4.61 8.54
C SER A 184 -21.05 -6.10 8.24
N GLU A 185 -21.88 -6.90 8.92
CA GLU A 185 -21.99 -8.35 8.70
C GLU A 185 -22.41 -8.71 7.25
N ASP A 186 -22.99 -7.75 6.52
CA ASP A 186 -23.41 -7.92 5.13
C ASP A 186 -22.29 -7.72 4.10
N TRP A 187 -21.09 -7.30 4.53
CA TRP A 187 -19.98 -7.00 3.62
C TRP A 187 -19.30 -8.28 3.16
N LYS A 188 -19.20 -8.46 1.84
CA LYS A 188 -18.62 -9.65 1.21
C LYS A 188 -17.75 -9.27 0.03
N ALA A 189 -16.65 -9.98 -0.15
CA ALA A 189 -15.80 -9.81 -1.31
C ALA A 189 -16.61 -9.96 -2.62
N GLY A 190 -16.35 -9.09 -3.59
CA GLY A 190 -17.07 -9.05 -4.87
C GLY A 190 -18.42 -8.32 -4.84
N THR A 191 -18.85 -7.78 -3.70
CA THR A 191 -20.08 -6.96 -3.62
C THR A 191 -19.78 -5.47 -3.79
N VAL A 192 -20.84 -4.71 -4.13
CA VAL A 192 -20.80 -3.26 -4.23
C VAL A 192 -21.58 -2.65 -3.06
N ILE A 193 -20.99 -1.67 -2.39
CA ILE A 193 -21.63 -0.91 -1.30
C ILE A 193 -21.72 0.57 -1.67
N ALA A 194 -22.71 1.27 -1.11
CA ALA A 194 -22.80 2.72 -1.20
C ALA A 194 -22.12 3.36 0.02
N TRP A 195 -21.17 4.26 -0.21
CA TRP A 195 -20.49 5.03 0.82
C TRP A 195 -20.00 6.37 0.25
N GLU A 196 -20.22 7.47 0.97
CA GLU A 196 -19.86 8.84 0.55
C GLU A 196 -20.40 9.22 -0.84
N ASP A 197 -21.66 8.89 -1.11
CA ASP A 197 -22.34 9.13 -2.40
C ASP A 197 -21.64 8.47 -3.60
N GLN A 198 -20.82 7.45 -3.37
CA GLN A 198 -20.14 6.65 -4.37
C GLN A 198 -20.41 5.17 -4.19
N GLU A 199 -20.25 4.41 -5.27
CA GLU A 199 -20.25 2.95 -5.25
C GLU A 199 -18.84 2.41 -5.05
N TRP A 200 -18.70 1.42 -4.18
CA TRP A 200 -17.42 0.82 -3.82
C TRP A 200 -17.46 -0.69 -3.95
N ASN A 201 -16.49 -1.25 -4.66
CA ASN A 201 -16.31 -2.68 -4.83
C ASN A 201 -15.46 -3.19 -3.66
N ILE A 202 -16.02 -4.08 -2.86
CA ILE A 202 -15.27 -4.80 -1.83
C ILE A 202 -14.38 -5.81 -2.53
N LEU A 203 -13.07 -5.62 -2.43
CA LEU A 203 -12.08 -6.49 -3.05
C LEU A 203 -11.78 -7.66 -2.14
N GLU A 204 -11.57 -7.40 -0.85
CA GLU A 204 -11.33 -8.44 0.16
C GLU A 204 -11.85 -7.94 1.52
N VAL A 205 -12.44 -8.82 2.32
CA VAL A 205 -12.94 -8.52 3.66
C VAL A 205 -12.82 -9.75 4.55
N THR A 206 -12.67 -9.58 5.85
CA THR A 206 -12.74 -10.68 6.81
C THR A 206 -14.15 -11.25 6.87
N GLU A 207 -14.28 -12.56 6.65
CA GLU A 207 -15.52 -13.32 6.84
C GLU A 207 -15.64 -13.91 8.25
#